data_AF-A0A3R7JAH3-F1
#
_entry.id   AF-A0A3R7JAH3-F1
#
_cell.length_a   1.000
_cell.length_b   1.000
_cell.length_c   1.000
_cell.angle_alpha   90.00
_cell.angle_beta   90.00
_cell.angle_gamma   90.00
#
_symmetry.space_group_name_H-M   'P 1'
#
loop_
_entity.id
_entity.type
_entity.pdbx_description
1 polymer ?
#
loop_
_entity_poly.entity_id
_entity_poly.type
_entity_poly.pdbx_seq_one_letter_code
_entity_poly.pdbx_strand_id
1 'polypeptide(L)'
;MTSIDITLSNTVSTAVGVQILAGLITKQTKALPGYVGISYLMQVISVENGLKVFELPASHGYNQYDTFFVAEVEFIVANVNGAQVTTTQPYNGESVVGASPTLYLFDNKLRTTEDLTTLVKNGDDLWLRSGSADMVKYTVTGTDPRYLKVSGSFTSSITRERAYHVANGQKWNLVFRSYHGNLGTIDAVPAFDWRGTEARIGTRNPKSVSPNVVN
;
A
#
# COMPACT_ATOMS: atom_id res chain seq x y z
N MET A 1 -2.73 -8.63 6.40
CA MET A 1 -2.79 -9.87 5.60
C MET A 1 -4.18 -10.45 5.78
N THR A 2 -4.99 -10.48 4.74
CA THR A 2 -6.32 -11.13 4.77
C THR A 2 -6.20 -12.58 4.30
N SER A 3 -7.18 -13.42 4.62
CA SER A 3 -7.20 -14.89 4.40
C SER A 3 -7.20 -15.35 2.92
N ILE A 4 -6.87 -14.47 1.98
CA ILE A 4 -6.97 -14.70 0.52
C ILE A 4 -5.58 -14.97 -0.11
N ASP A 5 -4.48 -14.71 0.61
CA ASP A 5 -3.14 -14.76 0.01
C ASP A 5 -2.47 -16.15 0.05
N ILE A 6 -2.96 -17.04 0.92
CA ILE A 6 -2.46 -18.42 1.06
C ILE A 6 -3.66 -19.37 0.99
N THR A 7 -3.75 -20.15 -0.09
CA THR A 7 -4.74 -21.23 -0.19
C THR A 7 -4.12 -22.53 0.28
N LEU A 8 -4.66 -23.13 1.34
CA LEU A 8 -4.30 -24.48 1.79
C LEU A 8 -5.18 -25.48 1.02
N SER A 9 -4.61 -26.25 0.10
CA SER A 9 -5.45 -27.07 -0.80
C SER A 9 -5.15 -28.56 -0.81
N ASN A 10 -4.11 -29.05 -0.11
CA ASN A 10 -3.85 -30.50 -0.10
C ASN A 10 -3.30 -30.99 1.25
N THR A 11 -3.92 -32.05 1.76
CA THR A 11 -3.33 -32.98 2.72
C THR A 11 -2.42 -33.93 1.96
N VAL A 12 -1.11 -33.83 2.16
CA VAL A 12 -0.16 -34.81 1.62
C VAL A 12 -0.08 -35.96 2.62
N SER A 13 -0.53 -37.16 2.23
CA SER A 13 -0.42 -38.34 3.09
C SER A 13 1.04 -38.78 3.17
N THR A 14 1.52 -38.97 4.40
CA THR A 14 2.82 -39.57 4.68
C THR A 14 2.62 -40.88 5.42
N ALA A 15 3.62 -41.77 5.36
CA ALA A 15 3.51 -43.15 5.84
C ALA A 15 3.33 -43.33 7.36
N VAL A 16 3.25 -42.25 8.15
CA VAL A 16 3.01 -42.31 9.60
C VAL A 16 2.28 -41.03 10.02
N GLY A 17 0.99 -41.12 10.40
CA GLY A 17 0.23 -40.20 11.28
C GLY A 17 0.28 -38.67 11.10
N VAL A 18 1.07 -38.14 10.17
CA VAL A 18 1.42 -36.73 10.03
C VAL A 18 0.64 -36.16 8.85
N GLN A 19 -0.30 -35.25 9.17
CA GLN A 19 -0.97 -34.46 8.16
C GLN A 19 -0.08 -33.28 7.77
N ILE A 20 0.37 -33.27 6.52
CA ILE A 20 1.11 -32.12 5.96
C ILE A 20 0.11 -31.30 5.16
N LEU A 21 -0.02 -30.02 5.51
CA LEU A 21 -0.82 -29.06 4.74
C LEU A 21 0.12 -28.25 3.84
N ALA A 22 -0.09 -28.34 2.53
CA ALA A 22 0.60 -27.50 1.56
C ALA A 22 -0.25 -26.25 1.27
N GLY A 23 0.36 -25.08 1.47
CA GLY A 23 -0.19 -23.77 1.11
C GLY A 23 0.42 -23.23 -0.16
N LEU A 24 -0.35 -22.51 -0.96
CA LEU A 24 0.09 -21.83 -2.17
C LEU A 24 0.04 -20.32 -1.96
N ILE A 25 1.17 -19.63 -2.16
CA ILE A 25 1.15 -18.17 -2.35
C ILE A 25 0.68 -17.89 -3.77
N THR A 26 -0.48 -17.24 -3.92
CA THR A 26 -1.14 -17.01 -5.21
C THR A 26 -0.86 -15.64 -5.81
N LYS A 27 -0.26 -14.73 -5.04
CA LYS A 27 -0.02 -13.33 -5.41
C LYS A 27 1.42 -12.93 -5.11
N GLN A 28 2.07 -12.25 -6.05
CA GLN A 28 3.37 -11.61 -5.81
C GLN A 28 3.29 -10.14 -6.25
N THR A 29 4.08 -9.29 -5.62
CA THR A 29 4.22 -7.90 -6.07
C THR A 29 5.26 -7.83 -7.18
N LYS A 30 4.93 -7.11 -8.26
CA LYS A 30 5.86 -6.79 -9.36
C LYS A 30 6.08 -5.29 -9.40
N ALA A 31 7.32 -4.85 -9.66
CA ALA A 31 7.59 -3.45 -9.90
C ALA A 31 6.94 -3.02 -11.22
N LEU A 32 6.23 -1.89 -11.19
CA LEU A 32 5.76 -1.20 -12.39
C LEU A 32 6.96 -0.57 -13.11
N PRO A 33 6.90 -0.47 -14.45
CA PRO A 33 7.93 0.22 -15.19
C PRO A 33 7.87 1.73 -14.92
N GLY A 34 8.99 2.41 -15.13
CA GLY A 34 9.14 3.83 -14.78
C GLY A 34 9.26 4.12 -13.28
N TYR A 35 9.07 5.40 -12.96
CA TYR A 35 9.08 5.94 -11.61
C TYR A 35 7.81 6.76 -11.37
N VAL A 36 7.40 6.85 -10.11
CA VAL A 36 6.31 7.70 -9.68
C VAL A 36 6.77 8.73 -8.66
N GLY A 37 6.02 9.83 -8.58
CA GLY A 37 6.25 10.84 -7.57
C GLY A 37 5.04 11.72 -7.31
N ILE A 38 5.02 12.32 -6.13
CA ILE A 38 4.03 13.32 -5.72
C ILE A 38 4.72 14.37 -4.86
N SER A 39 4.41 15.63 -5.12
CA SER A 39 4.91 16.79 -4.38
C SER A 39 3.78 17.42 -3.59
N TYR A 40 4.14 18.14 -2.52
CA TYR A 40 3.21 19.04 -1.84
C TYR A 40 2.70 20.09 -2.84
N LEU A 41 1.41 20.43 -2.77
CA LEU A 41 0.85 21.53 -3.53
C LEU A 41 1.14 22.87 -2.86
N MET A 42 0.78 22.96 -1.58
CA MET A 42 0.96 24.14 -0.74
C MET A 42 0.87 23.75 0.74
N GLN A 43 1.28 24.67 1.61
CA GLN A 43 1.15 24.54 3.06
C GLN A 43 -0.15 25.20 3.53
N VAL A 44 -0.82 24.59 4.50
CA VAL A 44 -1.96 25.20 5.21
C VAL A 44 -1.45 26.33 6.09
N ILE A 45 -2.09 27.51 6.02
CA ILE A 45 -1.75 28.66 6.88
C ILE A 45 -2.50 28.54 8.21
N SER A 46 -3.79 28.23 8.17
CA SER A 46 -4.60 28.07 9.38
C SER A 46 -5.73 27.08 9.15
N VAL A 47 -5.99 26.23 10.13
CA VAL A 47 -7.20 25.42 10.22
C VAL A 47 -7.40 25.02 11.67
N GLU A 48 -8.62 25.16 12.18
CA GLU A 48 -8.93 24.78 13.56
C GLU A 48 -9.64 23.41 13.57
N ASN A 49 -9.32 22.58 14.56
CA ASN A 49 -9.98 21.30 14.80
C ASN A 49 -11.50 21.49 14.92
N GLY A 50 -12.25 20.66 14.19
CA GLY A 50 -13.70 20.68 14.16
C GLY A 50 -14.31 21.73 13.22
N LEU A 51 -13.51 22.64 12.67
CA LEU A 51 -13.98 23.64 11.72
C LEU A 51 -13.85 23.17 10.26
N LYS A 52 -14.63 23.81 9.38
CA LYS A 52 -14.65 23.54 7.93
C LYS A 52 -13.84 24.57 7.12
N VAL A 53 -13.16 25.50 7.79
CA VAL A 53 -12.52 26.62 7.12
C VAL A 53 -11.01 26.43 7.17
N PHE A 54 -10.41 26.36 6.00
CA PHE A 54 -8.97 26.36 5.80
C PHE A 54 -8.53 27.72 5.28
N GLU A 55 -7.51 28.30 5.89
CA GLU A 55 -6.80 29.44 5.36
C GLU A 55 -5.60 28.93 4.56
N LEU A 56 -5.60 29.24 3.27
CA LEU A 56 -4.56 28.86 2.31
C LEU A 56 -3.87 30.12 1.77
N PRO A 57 -2.70 30.02 1.14
CA PRO A 57 -2.09 31.17 0.46
C PRO A 57 -3.06 31.80 -0.55
N ALA A 58 -3.07 33.12 -0.65
CA ALA A 58 -4.03 33.86 -1.48
C ALA A 58 -4.05 33.43 -2.97
N SER A 59 -2.97 32.82 -3.46
CA SER A 59 -2.85 32.28 -4.82
C SER A 59 -3.11 30.77 -4.90
N HIS A 60 -3.95 30.21 -4.02
CA HIS A 60 -4.23 28.76 -3.98
C HIS A 60 -4.91 28.23 -5.24
N GLY A 61 -5.70 29.06 -5.95
CA GLY A 61 -6.29 28.72 -7.26
C GLY A 61 -7.42 27.69 -7.25
N TYR A 62 -7.95 27.34 -6.07
CA TYR A 62 -9.10 26.44 -5.91
C TYR A 62 -10.41 27.16 -6.18
N ASN A 63 -11.36 26.43 -6.76
CA ASN A 63 -12.73 26.83 -7.01
C ASN A 63 -13.70 25.91 -6.27
N GLN A 64 -14.99 26.26 -6.27
CA GLN A 64 -16.03 25.40 -5.75
C GLN A 64 -16.02 24.03 -6.47
N TYR A 65 -16.24 22.96 -5.70
CA TYR A 65 -16.19 21.54 -6.11
C TYR A 65 -14.81 20.96 -6.41
N ASP A 66 -13.74 21.74 -6.32
CA ASP A 66 -12.39 21.18 -6.36
C ASP A 66 -12.16 20.29 -5.13
N THR A 67 -11.25 19.32 -5.28
CA THR A 67 -10.89 18.40 -4.20
C THR A 67 -9.41 18.49 -3.88
N PHE A 68 -9.09 18.36 -2.60
CA PHE A 68 -7.73 18.29 -2.09
C PHE A 68 -7.67 17.34 -0.90
N PHE A 69 -6.49 16.83 -0.62
CA PHE A 69 -6.27 15.84 0.43
C PHE A 69 -5.37 16.41 1.53
N VAL A 70 -5.77 16.21 2.78
CA VAL A 70 -5.01 16.60 3.97
C VAL A 70 -5.07 15.45 4.97
N ALA A 71 -3.90 15.01 5.46
CA ALA A 71 -3.79 14.01 6.53
C ALA A 71 -4.80 12.85 6.39
N GLU A 72 -4.74 12.15 5.26
CA GLU A 72 -5.57 10.97 4.93
C GLU A 72 -7.03 11.24 4.55
N VAL A 73 -7.49 12.49 4.62
CA VAL A 73 -8.89 12.84 4.40
C VAL A 73 -9.05 13.65 3.11
N GLU A 74 -10.01 13.23 2.28
CA GLU A 74 -10.45 13.99 1.10
C GLU A 74 -11.37 15.14 1.53
N PHE A 75 -11.06 16.35 1.09
CA PHE A 75 -11.90 17.52 1.29
C PHE A 75 -12.41 18.03 -0.04
N ILE A 76 -13.71 18.28 -0.11
CA ILE A 76 -14.37 18.92 -1.24
C ILE A 76 -14.60 20.39 -0.88
N VAL A 77 -14.17 21.29 -1.76
CA VAL A 77 -14.34 22.73 -1.61
C VAL A 77 -15.83 23.09 -1.79
N ALA A 78 -16.47 23.55 -0.73
CA ALA A 78 -17.84 24.01 -0.72
C ALA A 78 -17.98 25.49 -1.09
N ASN A 79 -17.02 26.32 -0.69
CA ASN A 79 -16.97 27.74 -1.03
C ASN A 79 -15.55 28.29 -0.92
N VAL A 80 -15.25 29.36 -1.64
CA VAL A 80 -13.97 30.08 -1.59
C VAL A 80 -14.24 31.57 -1.40
N ASN A 81 -13.60 32.17 -0.41
CA ASN A 81 -13.65 33.61 -0.14
C ASN A 81 -12.24 34.15 0.11
N GLY A 82 -11.60 34.67 -0.93
CA GLY A 82 -10.20 35.10 -0.86
C GLY A 82 -9.29 33.92 -0.49
N ALA A 83 -8.53 34.07 0.60
CA ALA A 83 -7.65 33.02 1.12
C ALA A 83 -8.38 31.91 1.91
N GLN A 84 -9.66 32.09 2.24
CA GLN A 84 -10.43 31.13 3.01
C GLN A 84 -11.17 30.15 2.10
N VAL A 85 -10.90 28.88 2.31
CA VAL A 85 -11.53 27.75 1.62
C VAL A 85 -12.40 27.01 2.62
N THR A 86 -13.71 27.03 2.39
CA THR A 86 -14.68 26.28 3.20
C THR A 86 -14.92 24.91 2.57
N THR A 87 -14.78 23.85 3.34
CA THR A 87 -14.96 22.46 2.90
C THR A 87 -16.35 21.93 3.27
N THR A 88 -16.77 20.83 2.64
CA THR A 88 -18.05 20.16 2.95
C THR A 88 -18.06 19.53 4.35
N GLN A 89 -16.90 19.04 4.80
CA GLN A 89 -16.72 18.33 6.07
C GLN A 89 -15.63 19.00 6.94
N PRO A 90 -15.72 18.87 8.29
CA PRO A 90 -14.77 19.50 9.19
C PRO A 90 -13.41 18.79 9.20
N TYR A 91 -12.38 19.54 9.55
CA TYR A 91 -11.03 19.02 9.77
C TYR A 91 -10.90 18.50 11.21
N ASN A 92 -10.60 17.21 11.36
CA ASN A 92 -10.52 16.55 12.69
C ASN A 92 -9.07 16.30 13.16
N GLY A 93 -8.08 16.98 12.58
CA GLY A 93 -6.67 16.84 12.97
C GLY A 93 -6.20 17.92 13.94
N GLU A 94 -4.88 18.07 14.12
CA GLU A 94 -4.30 19.08 15.00
C GLU A 94 -4.49 20.49 14.41
N SER A 95 -4.98 21.43 15.22
CA SER A 95 -5.16 22.82 14.77
C SER A 95 -3.83 23.42 14.32
N VAL A 96 -3.85 24.04 13.14
CA VAL A 96 -2.72 24.79 12.57
C VAL A 96 -3.05 26.27 12.70
N VAL A 97 -2.13 27.05 13.27
CA VAL A 97 -2.25 28.51 13.37
C VAL A 97 -0.93 29.13 12.94
N GLY A 98 -0.96 30.02 11.94
CA GLY A 98 0.25 30.66 11.43
C GLY A 98 1.22 29.66 10.78
N ALA A 99 0.69 28.66 10.09
CA ALA A 99 1.40 27.58 9.40
C ALA A 99 2.17 26.62 10.30
N SER A 100 1.85 26.59 11.60
CA SER A 100 2.42 25.68 12.60
C SER A 100 1.31 24.92 13.37
N PRO A 101 1.42 23.58 13.54
CA PRO A 101 2.44 22.71 12.96
C PRO A 101 2.35 22.63 11.42
N THR A 102 3.43 22.22 10.75
CA THR A 102 3.49 22.19 9.28
C THR A 102 2.55 21.14 8.71
N LEU A 103 1.59 21.57 7.89
CA LEU A 103 0.60 20.71 7.26
C LEU A 103 0.53 21.02 5.76
N TYR A 104 0.59 19.99 4.91
CA TYR A 104 0.61 20.13 3.45
C TYR A 104 -0.63 19.53 2.78
N LEU A 105 -1.01 20.12 1.65
CA LEU A 105 -2.07 19.61 0.78
C LEU A 105 -1.50 18.80 -0.37
N PHE A 106 -2.24 17.78 -0.79
CA PHE A 106 -1.92 16.92 -1.93
C PHE A 106 -3.09 16.84 -2.93
N ASP A 107 -2.78 16.60 -4.21
CA ASP A 107 -3.76 16.34 -5.29
C ASP A 107 -4.07 14.84 -5.46
N ASN A 108 -3.38 13.97 -4.71
CA ASN A 108 -3.41 12.52 -4.86
C ASN A 108 -3.21 12.02 -6.30
N LYS A 109 -2.45 12.78 -7.09
CA LYS A 109 -2.03 12.41 -8.45
C LYS A 109 -0.57 12.00 -8.43
N LEU A 110 -0.34 10.68 -8.41
CA LEU A 110 0.98 10.11 -8.60
C LEU A 110 1.41 10.33 -10.04
N ARG A 111 2.33 11.27 -10.27
CA ARG A 111 2.89 11.55 -11.59
C ARG A 111 3.77 10.38 -12.00
N THR A 112 3.57 9.87 -13.21
CA THR A 112 4.31 8.71 -13.73
C THR A 112 5.26 9.16 -14.83
N THR A 113 6.43 8.51 -14.93
CA THR A 113 7.35 8.74 -16.05
C THR A 113 6.99 7.92 -17.30
N GLU A 114 6.17 6.89 -17.13
CA GLU A 114 5.70 6.00 -18.19
C GLU A 114 4.16 5.91 -18.17
N ASP A 115 3.59 5.52 -19.30
CA ASP A 115 2.16 5.24 -19.40
C ASP A 115 1.85 3.87 -18.78
N LEU A 116 1.05 3.89 -17.71
CA LEU A 116 0.68 2.71 -16.94
C LEU A 116 -0.78 2.28 -17.17
N THR A 117 -1.51 2.92 -18.08
CA THR A 117 -2.95 2.71 -18.31
C THR A 117 -3.29 1.27 -18.73
N THR A 118 -2.36 0.54 -19.33
CA THR A 118 -2.54 -0.87 -19.75
C THR A 118 -2.25 -1.87 -18.63
N LEU A 119 -1.45 -1.48 -17.64
CA LEU A 119 -0.95 -2.35 -16.57
C LEU A 119 -1.73 -2.23 -15.27
N VAL A 120 -2.34 -1.06 -15.05
CA VAL A 120 -3.02 -0.72 -13.81
C VAL A 120 -4.45 -0.29 -14.14
N LYS A 121 -5.41 -0.78 -13.36
CA LYS A 121 -6.84 -0.46 -13.51
C LYS A 121 -7.39 0.19 -12.25
N ASN A 122 -8.55 0.81 -12.39
CA ASN A 122 -9.29 1.33 -11.24
C ASN A 122 -9.66 0.18 -10.28
N GLY A 123 -9.41 0.38 -8.99
CA GLY A 123 -9.55 -0.62 -7.94
C GLY A 123 -8.29 -1.45 -7.68
N ASP A 124 -7.24 -1.32 -8.49
CA ASP A 124 -5.98 -2.03 -8.24
C ASP A 124 -5.25 -1.43 -7.04
N ASP A 125 -4.57 -2.31 -6.32
CA ASP A 125 -3.70 -1.93 -5.21
C ASP A 125 -2.28 -1.65 -5.70
N LEU A 126 -1.72 -0.55 -5.21
CA LEU A 126 -0.34 -0.13 -5.41
C LEU A 126 0.39 -0.07 -4.06
N TRP A 127 1.65 -0.46 -4.08
CA TRP A 127 2.55 -0.34 -2.93
C TRP A 127 3.70 0.58 -3.27
N LEU A 128 3.94 1.54 -2.40
CA LEU A 128 5.07 2.45 -2.47
C LEU A 128 5.87 2.34 -1.20
N ARG A 129 7.19 2.47 -1.33
CA ARG A 129 8.05 2.55 -0.17
C ARG A 129 7.90 3.93 0.47
N SER A 130 7.59 3.95 1.76
CA SER A 130 7.67 5.13 2.59
C SER A 130 9.12 5.44 2.95
N GLY A 131 9.41 6.67 3.39
CA GLY A 131 10.71 7.06 3.92
C GLY A 131 11.21 6.17 5.08
N SER A 132 10.30 5.49 5.80
CA SER A 132 10.62 4.50 6.85
C SER A 132 11.00 3.10 6.35
N ALA A 133 11.13 2.92 5.03
CA ALA A 133 11.31 1.64 4.33
C ALA A 133 10.09 0.68 4.34
N ASP A 134 9.01 1.04 5.05
CA ASP A 134 7.75 0.29 5.02
C ASP A 134 7.03 0.46 3.67
N MET A 135 6.30 -0.57 3.26
CA MET A 135 5.42 -0.49 2.09
C MET A 135 4.05 0.03 2.48
N VAL A 136 3.69 1.20 1.96
CA VAL A 136 2.36 1.79 2.14
C VAL A 136 1.50 1.42 0.95
N LYS A 137 0.27 1.00 1.25
CA LYS A 137 -0.72 0.60 0.25
C LYS A 137 -1.56 1.81 -0.16
N TYR A 138 -1.77 1.92 -1.47
CA TYR A 138 -2.65 2.89 -2.12
C TYR A 138 -3.61 2.14 -3.04
N THR A 139 -4.82 2.65 -3.24
CA THR A 139 -5.78 2.06 -4.19
C THR A 139 -5.98 3.02 -5.35
N VAL A 140 -5.90 2.52 -6.58
CA VAL A 140 -6.04 3.35 -7.77
C VAL A 140 -7.51 3.68 -7.99
N THR A 141 -7.83 4.97 -8.13
CA THR A 141 -9.19 5.47 -8.38
C THR A 141 -9.37 5.94 -9.83
N GLY A 142 -8.28 6.11 -10.57
CA GLY A 142 -8.31 6.49 -11.98
C GLY A 142 -6.93 6.44 -12.60
N THR A 143 -6.89 6.21 -13.91
CA THR A 143 -5.67 6.06 -14.70
C THR A 143 -5.63 7.12 -15.80
N ASP A 144 -4.47 7.75 -15.96
CA ASP A 144 -4.18 8.72 -17.01
C ASP A 144 -2.76 8.40 -17.56
N PRO A 145 -2.48 8.67 -18.85
CA PRO A 145 -1.16 8.40 -19.42
C PRO A 145 0.02 9.07 -18.69
N ARG A 146 -0.23 10.14 -17.91
CA ARG A 146 0.81 10.90 -17.19
C ARG A 146 0.74 10.77 -15.67
N TYR A 147 -0.36 10.26 -15.13
CA TYR A 147 -0.53 10.14 -13.69
C TYR A 147 -1.55 9.07 -13.31
N LEU A 148 -1.40 8.54 -12.10
CA LEU A 148 -2.39 7.68 -11.46
C LEU A 148 -3.09 8.48 -10.36
N LYS A 149 -4.42 8.49 -10.38
CA LYS A 149 -5.22 8.97 -9.26
C LYS A 149 -5.27 7.85 -8.24
N VAL A 150 -4.93 8.15 -7.01
CA VAL A 150 -4.92 7.16 -5.93
C VAL A 150 -5.71 7.65 -4.72
N SER A 151 -6.37 6.70 -4.07
CA SER A 151 -6.88 6.84 -2.72
C SER A 151 -5.80 6.31 -1.76
N GLY A 152 -5.45 7.12 -0.79
CA GLY A 152 -4.45 6.83 0.23
C GLY A 152 -3.81 8.10 0.76
N SER A 153 -3.05 7.96 1.84
CA SER A 153 -2.48 9.09 2.55
C SER A 153 -1.05 9.39 2.11
N PHE A 154 -0.78 10.66 1.85
CA PHE A 154 0.57 11.19 1.71
C PHE A 154 0.84 12.14 2.86
N THR A 155 1.88 11.84 3.62
CA THR A 155 2.40 12.72 4.69
C THR A 155 3.65 13.45 4.24
N SER A 156 4.36 12.90 3.25
CA SER A 156 5.58 13.45 2.68
C SER A 156 5.56 13.35 1.16
N SER A 157 6.29 14.25 0.49
CA SER A 157 6.55 14.13 -0.94
C SER A 157 7.33 12.85 -1.25
N ILE A 158 6.98 12.18 -2.34
CA ILE A 158 7.69 11.01 -2.86
C ILE A 158 8.36 11.43 -4.16
N THR A 159 9.69 11.26 -4.24
CA THR A 159 10.47 11.63 -5.42
C THR A 159 11.09 10.39 -6.04
N ARG A 160 10.68 10.07 -7.27
CA ARG A 160 11.29 9.04 -8.12
C ARG A 160 11.35 7.66 -7.45
N GLU A 161 10.22 7.20 -6.96
CA GLU A 161 10.09 5.88 -6.33
C GLU A 161 9.51 4.86 -7.31
N ARG A 162 9.81 3.57 -7.11
CA ARG A 162 9.16 2.49 -7.87
C ARG A 162 7.86 2.10 -7.20
N ALA A 163 6.77 2.14 -7.97
CA ALA A 163 5.50 1.57 -7.56
C ALA A 163 5.50 0.05 -7.79
N TYR A 164 4.89 -0.68 -6.89
CA TYR A 164 4.66 -2.12 -7.03
C TYR A 164 3.16 -2.37 -7.12
N HIS A 165 2.75 -3.33 -7.95
CA HIS A 165 1.36 -3.76 -8.04
C HIS A 165 1.28 -5.27 -7.82
N VAL A 166 0.11 -5.78 -7.43
CA VAL A 166 -0.08 -7.25 -7.41
C VAL A 166 -0.09 -7.73 -8.84
N ALA A 167 0.87 -8.59 -9.14
CA ALA A 167 0.81 -9.42 -10.32
C ALA A 167 0.42 -10.83 -9.89
N ASN A 168 -0.28 -11.55 -10.78
CA ASN A 168 -0.39 -12.99 -10.69
C ASN A 168 1.01 -13.57 -10.95
N GLY A 169 1.79 -13.71 -9.89
CA GLY A 169 3.19 -14.11 -9.93
C GLY A 169 3.41 -15.60 -9.83
N GLN A 170 4.67 -15.98 -9.63
CA GLN A 170 5.07 -17.37 -9.49
C GLN A 170 4.49 -17.98 -8.22
N LYS A 171 3.98 -19.21 -8.36
CA LYS A 171 3.42 -20.00 -7.26
C LYS A 171 4.55 -20.54 -6.39
N TRP A 172 4.52 -20.23 -5.09
CA TRP A 172 5.40 -20.86 -4.11
C TRP A 172 4.61 -21.89 -3.32
N ASN A 173 5.14 -23.11 -3.26
CA ASN A 173 4.61 -24.15 -2.39
C ASN A 173 5.21 -23.98 -0.99
N LEU A 174 4.38 -23.59 -0.02
CA LEU A 174 4.71 -23.63 1.40
C LEU A 174 4.28 -24.97 1.96
N VAL A 175 5.17 -25.66 2.66
CA VAL A 175 4.85 -26.94 3.29
C VAL A 175 4.86 -26.74 4.81
N PHE A 176 3.69 -26.78 5.43
CA PHE A 176 3.56 -26.74 6.88
C PHE A 176 3.48 -28.17 7.41
N ARG A 177 4.39 -28.54 8.32
CA ARG A 177 4.33 -29.80 9.06
C ARG A 177 3.62 -29.54 10.39
N SER A 178 2.43 -30.10 10.58
CA SER A 178 1.80 -30.18 11.90
C SER A 178 1.94 -31.60 12.44
N TYR A 179 2.19 -31.73 13.75
CA TYR A 179 2.25 -33.02 14.44
C TYR A 179 0.99 -33.18 15.27
N HIS A 180 0.33 -34.32 15.16
CA HIS A 180 -0.78 -34.71 16.04
C HIS A 180 -0.45 -36.06 16.67
N GLY A 181 -0.22 -36.07 17.99
CA GLY A 181 0.10 -37.26 18.75
C GLY A 181 -0.13 -37.05 20.25
N ASN A 182 -0.15 -38.14 21.00
CA ASN A 182 -0.35 -38.10 22.44
C ASN A 182 0.82 -37.36 23.11
N LEU A 183 0.54 -36.27 23.84
CA LEU A 183 1.54 -35.47 24.57
C LEU A 183 2.37 -36.31 25.55
N GLY A 184 1.84 -37.45 26.03
CA GLY A 184 2.56 -38.35 26.95
C GLY A 184 3.66 -39.20 26.31
N THR A 185 3.78 -39.22 24.98
CA THR A 185 4.82 -39.97 24.24
C THR A 185 5.79 -39.07 23.48
N ILE A 186 5.63 -37.75 23.62
CA ILE A 186 6.47 -36.75 22.96
C ILE A 186 7.31 -36.08 24.03
N ASP A 187 8.61 -36.37 24.04
CA ASP A 187 9.57 -35.58 24.81
C ASP A 187 10.08 -34.47 23.89
N ALA A 188 9.36 -33.35 23.85
CA ALA A 188 9.76 -32.17 23.09
C ALA A 188 10.68 -31.32 23.98
N VAL A 189 11.98 -31.59 23.95
CA VAL A 189 12.98 -30.70 24.54
C VAL A 189 13.12 -29.49 23.60
N PRO A 190 12.63 -28.29 23.97
CA PRO A 190 12.85 -27.11 23.15
C PRO A 190 14.33 -26.77 23.24
N ALA A 191 15.03 -26.81 22.11
CA ALA A 191 16.38 -26.25 22.04
C ALA A 191 16.30 -24.74 22.35
N PHE A 192 17.26 -24.24 23.13
CA PHE A 192 17.33 -22.85 23.56
C PHE A 192 17.48 -21.84 22.40
N ASP A 193 17.78 -22.33 21.20
CA ASP A 193 17.89 -21.58 19.94
C ASP A 193 17.66 -22.55 18.76
N TRP A 194 17.24 -22.03 17.60
CA TRP A 194 17.02 -22.78 16.36
C TRP A 194 18.32 -23.30 15.70
N ARG A 195 19.48 -22.93 16.24
CA ARG A 195 20.79 -23.40 15.76
C ARG A 195 20.94 -24.90 16.03
N GLY A 196 21.22 -25.68 14.97
CA GLY A 196 21.41 -27.14 15.03
C GLY A 196 20.26 -27.98 14.48
N THR A 197 19.11 -27.37 14.15
CA THR A 197 17.97 -28.07 13.51
C THR A 197 18.12 -28.22 11.99
N GLU A 198 19.18 -27.66 11.40
CA GLU A 198 19.36 -27.50 9.94
C GLU A 198 18.12 -26.94 9.21
N ALA A 199 17.23 -26.24 9.93
CA ALA A 199 16.11 -25.55 9.31
C ALA A 199 16.65 -24.41 8.45
N ARG A 200 16.77 -24.67 7.14
CA ARG A 200 17.21 -23.68 6.14
C ARG A 200 15.99 -23.22 5.36
N ILE A 201 15.76 -21.91 5.29
CA ILE A 201 14.91 -21.34 4.25
C ILE A 201 15.71 -21.42 2.94
N GLY A 202 15.54 -22.54 2.23
CA GLY A 202 16.15 -22.71 0.92
C GLY A 202 15.34 -21.93 -0.11
N THR A 203 15.92 -20.86 -0.64
CA THR A 203 15.41 -20.23 -1.87
C THR A 203 15.75 -21.14 -3.05
N ARG A 204 14.82 -22.01 -3.44
CA ARG A 204 14.95 -22.68 -4.75
C ARG A 204 14.51 -21.71 -5.81
N ASN A 205 15.35 -21.50 -6.82
CA ASN A 205 14.94 -20.78 -8.01
C ASN A 205 13.67 -21.43 -8.58
N PRO A 206 12.65 -20.64 -8.94
CA PRO A 206 11.42 -21.16 -9.51
C PRO A 206 11.75 -21.98 -10.76
N LYS A 207 11.26 -23.22 -10.82
CA LYS A 207 11.43 -24.11 -11.99
C LYS A 207 10.47 -23.78 -13.14
N SER A 208 9.76 -22.66 -13.08
CA SER A 208 8.67 -22.33 -13.98
C SER A 208 9.06 -21.24 -15.00
N VAL A 209 8.64 -21.49 -16.23
CA VAL A 209 8.81 -20.60 -17.40
C VAL A 209 8.02 -19.31 -17.19
N SER A 210 8.61 -18.18 -17.58
CA SER A 210 7.94 -16.88 -17.56
C SER A 210 6.59 -16.95 -18.32
N PRO A 211 5.52 -16.31 -17.83
CA PRO A 211 4.25 -16.23 -18.55
C PRO A 211 4.45 -15.67 -19.95
N ASN A 212 3.78 -16.26 -20.92
CA ASN A 212 3.85 -15.85 -22.32
C ASN A 212 3.42 -14.38 -22.43
N VAL A 213 4.29 -13.53 -22.97
CA VAL A 213 3.94 -12.14 -23.28
C VAL A 213 3.16 -12.20 -24.59
N VAL A 214 1.84 -12.03 -24.52
CA VAL A 214 1.06 -11.78 -25.73
C VAL A 214 1.30 -10.32 -26.09
N ASN A 215 2.11 -10.10 -27.13
CA ASN A 215 2.29 -8.79 -27.76
C ASN A 215 1.02 -8.37 -28.52
#